data_AF-A0A0G1PME8-F1
#
_entry.id   AF-A0A0G1PME8-F1
#
_cell.length_a   1.000
_cell.length_b   1.000
_cell.length_c   1.000
_cell.angle_alpha   90.00
_cell.angle_beta   90.00
_cell.angle_gamma   90.00
#
_symmetry.space_group_name_H-M   'P 1'
#
loop_
_entity.id
_entity.type
_entity.pdbx_description
1 polymer ?
#
loop_
_entity_poly.entity_id
_entity_poly.type
_entity_poly.pdbx_seq_one_letter_code
_entity_poly.pdbx_strand_id
1 'polypeptide(L)'
;MDMSRTDQGFDGDDEPVLDQYAIAVEQYTEIKAHIFHLWNTVPPVDGDHQELARFREEVLRVSNIVIPTIRGELQVVDPLSLTKIQQNIRTAALHDLEVMSEQLYNLLRSLPK
;
A
#
# COMPACT_ATOMS: atom_id res chain seq x y z
N MET A 1 14.39 2.47 57.24
CA MET A 1 12.96 2.25 56.99
C MET A 1 12.38 3.65 56.91
N ASP A 2 11.98 4.21 55.78
CA ASP A 2 11.33 3.61 54.62
C ASP A 2 11.83 4.26 53.32
N MET A 3 11.95 3.46 52.27
CA MET A 3 12.33 3.89 50.92
C MET A 3 11.07 3.93 50.06
N SER A 4 10.57 5.12 49.76
CA SER A 4 9.66 5.33 48.63
C SER A 4 10.34 6.23 47.61
N ARG A 5 11.26 5.62 46.86
CA ARG A 5 11.61 6.05 45.51
C ARG A 5 10.31 6.02 44.69
N THR A 6 9.75 7.19 44.40
CA THR A 6 8.94 7.37 43.19
C THR A 6 9.90 7.23 42.01
N ASP A 7 10.05 5.99 41.54
CA ASP A 7 10.80 5.70 40.34
C ASP A 7 9.97 6.19 39.16
N GLN A 8 10.47 7.25 38.53
CA GLN A 8 10.15 7.58 37.15
C GLN A 8 10.35 6.34 36.30
N GLY A 9 9.33 5.93 35.56
CA GLY A 9 9.40 4.77 34.69
C GLY A 9 8.49 4.93 33.48
N PHE A 10 8.98 5.70 32.51
CA PHE A 10 8.59 5.65 31.09
C PHE A 10 7.12 6.00 30.75
N ASP A 11 6.88 7.28 30.48
CA ASP A 11 6.03 7.66 29.34
C ASP A 11 6.79 7.20 28.08
N GLY A 12 6.61 5.93 27.72
CA GLY A 12 7.16 5.36 26.50
C GLY A 12 6.29 5.82 25.33
N ASP A 13 6.74 6.86 24.64
CA ASP A 13 6.34 7.25 23.28
C ASP A 13 6.66 6.13 22.25
N ASP A 14 6.29 4.87 22.53
CA ASP A 14 6.57 3.68 21.71
C ASP A 14 5.39 3.29 20.79
N GLU A 15 4.35 4.13 20.66
CA GLU A 15 3.17 3.84 19.84
C GLU A 15 3.11 4.39 18.40
N PRO A 16 4.06 5.15 17.79
CA PRO A 16 3.86 5.64 16.43
C PRO A 16 4.10 4.59 15.32
N VAL A 17 4.90 3.54 15.59
CA VAL A 17 5.33 2.59 14.54
C VAL A 17 4.25 1.54 14.22
N LEU A 18 3.48 1.12 15.22
CA LEU A 18 2.35 0.19 15.03
C LEU A 18 1.21 0.85 14.26
N ASP A 19 0.93 2.12 14.54
CA ASP A 19 -0.07 2.90 13.82
C ASP A 19 0.31 3.08 12.35
N GLN A 20 1.57 3.42 12.07
CA GLN A 20 2.05 3.58 10.69
C GLN A 20 2.01 2.26 9.91
N TYR A 21 2.38 1.14 10.54
CA TYR A 21 2.24 -0.18 9.92
C TYR A 21 0.76 -0.53 9.64
N ALA A 22 -0.14 -0.28 10.59
CA ALA A 22 -1.56 -0.56 10.43
C ALA A 22 -2.18 0.25 9.28
N ILE A 23 -1.90 1.55 9.22
CA ILE A 23 -2.35 2.45 8.14
C ILE A 23 -1.84 1.96 6.79
N ALA A 24 -0.55 1.63 6.68
CA ALA A 24 0.04 1.18 5.42
C ALA A 24 -0.54 -0.17 4.94
N VAL A 25 -0.88 -1.07 5.87
CA VAL A 25 -1.55 -2.36 5.56
C VAL A 25 -3.01 -2.16 5.15
N GLU A 26 -3.72 -1.21 5.76
CA GLU A 26 -5.07 -0.83 5.35
C GLU A 26 -5.07 -0.28 3.93
N GLN A 27 -4.21 0.71 3.65
CA GLN A 27 -4.04 1.26 2.31
C GLN A 27 -3.64 0.18 1.28
N TYR A 28 -2.76 -0.75 1.64
CA TYR A 28 -2.43 -1.90 0.79
C TYR A 28 -3.68 -2.75 0.47
N THR A 29 -4.54 -2.98 1.45
CA THR A 29 -5.77 -3.77 1.27
C THR A 29 -6.74 -3.06 0.32
N GLU A 30 -6.92 -1.76 0.51
CA GLU A 30 -7.76 -0.91 -0.32
C GLU A 30 -7.25 -0.86 -1.77
N ILE A 31 -5.95 -0.61 -1.96
CA ILE A 31 -5.39 -0.50 -3.31
C ILE A 31 -5.45 -1.84 -4.05
N LYS A 32 -5.27 -2.97 -3.33
CA LYS A 32 -5.41 -4.31 -3.92
C LYS A 32 -6.82 -4.54 -4.45
N ALA A 33 -7.84 -4.16 -3.67
CA ALA A 33 -9.24 -4.25 -4.11
C ALA A 33 -9.52 -3.33 -5.30
N HIS A 34 -8.99 -2.11 -5.27
CA HIS A 34 -9.16 -1.14 -6.36
C HIS A 34 -8.49 -1.58 -7.66
N ILE A 35 -7.28 -2.14 -7.59
CA ILE A 35 -6.58 -2.68 -8.76
C ILE A 35 -7.35 -3.87 -9.36
N PHE A 36 -7.89 -4.73 -8.50
CA PHE A 36 -8.76 -5.81 -8.95
C PHE A 36 -10.02 -5.27 -9.65
N HIS A 37 -10.60 -4.18 -9.15
CA HIS A 37 -11.71 -3.50 -9.82
C HIS A 37 -11.30 -2.99 -11.20
N LEU A 38 -10.18 -2.28 -11.31
CA LEU A 38 -9.67 -1.75 -12.59
C LEU A 38 -9.47 -2.83 -13.66
N TRP A 39 -8.98 -4.03 -13.29
CA TRP A 39 -8.87 -5.14 -14.25
C TRP A 39 -10.22 -5.65 -14.75
N ASN A 40 -11.25 -5.61 -13.91
CA ASN A 40 -12.58 -6.11 -14.28
C ASN A 40 -13.44 -5.05 -14.99
N THR A 41 -13.02 -3.79 -14.97
CA THR A 41 -13.76 -2.67 -15.56
C THR A 41 -13.00 -1.98 -16.70
N VAL A 42 -12.15 -2.72 -17.41
CA VAL A 42 -11.48 -2.20 -18.61
C VAL A 42 -12.56 -1.77 -19.62
N PRO A 43 -12.57 -0.50 -20.06
CA PRO A 43 -13.56 -0.03 -21.03
C PRO A 43 -13.47 -0.81 -22.36
N PRO A 44 -14.61 -1.06 -23.03
CA PRO A 44 -14.60 -1.70 -24.34
C PRO A 44 -13.84 -0.84 -25.36
N VAL A 45 -13.16 -1.49 -26.30
CA VAL A 45 -12.31 -0.85 -27.34
C VAL A 45 -13.11 0.14 -28.21
N ASP A 46 -14.38 -0.18 -28.47
CA ASP A 46 -15.29 0.66 -29.27
C ASP A 46 -16.12 1.64 -28.40
N GLY A 47 -15.76 1.77 -27.12
CA GLY A 47 -16.42 2.62 -26.14
C GLY A 47 -16.10 4.11 -26.28
N ASP A 48 -16.62 4.91 -25.35
CA ASP A 48 -16.35 6.35 -25.32
C ASP A 48 -14.85 6.61 -25.08
N HIS A 49 -14.22 7.35 -25.99
CA HIS A 49 -12.82 7.77 -25.86
C HIS A 49 -12.56 8.52 -24.54
N GLN A 50 -13.55 9.24 -24.01
CA GLN A 50 -13.43 9.93 -22.73
C GLN A 50 -13.35 8.95 -21.54
N GLU A 51 -14.11 7.85 -21.59
CA GLU A 51 -14.05 6.80 -20.56
C GLU A 51 -12.70 6.09 -20.59
N LEU A 52 -12.19 5.77 -21.79
CA LEU A 52 -10.86 5.19 -21.95
C LEU A 52 -9.75 6.13 -21.46
N ALA A 53 -9.85 7.42 -21.74
CA ALA A 53 -8.90 8.42 -21.26
C ALA A 53 -8.87 8.49 -19.72
N ARG A 54 -10.04 8.59 -19.06
CA ARG A 54 -10.12 8.58 -17.60
C ARG A 54 -9.59 7.29 -16.99
N PHE A 55 -9.88 6.14 -17.62
CA PHE A 55 -9.35 4.85 -17.19
C PHE A 55 -7.82 4.83 -17.26
N ARG A 56 -7.22 5.30 -18.37
CA ARG A 56 -5.76 5.41 -18.52
C ARG A 56 -5.14 6.32 -17.46
N GLU A 57 -5.73 7.49 -17.22
CA GLU A 57 -5.29 8.42 -16.18
C GLU A 57 -5.31 7.78 -14.80
N GLU A 58 -6.36 7.03 -14.48
CA GLU A 58 -6.50 6.35 -13.21
C GLU A 58 -5.45 5.24 -13.03
N VAL A 59 -5.25 4.40 -14.05
CA VAL A 59 -4.22 3.36 -13.99
C VAL A 59 -2.82 3.97 -13.84
N LEU A 60 -2.53 5.07 -14.52
CA LEU A 60 -1.27 5.81 -14.38
C LEU A 60 -1.11 6.42 -12.97
N ARG A 61 -2.18 7.00 -12.41
CA ARG A 61 -2.18 7.54 -11.05
C ARG A 61 -1.88 6.45 -10.03
N VAL A 62 -2.55 5.30 -10.16
CA VAL A 62 -2.35 4.16 -9.28
C VAL A 62 -0.92 3.62 -9.39
N SER A 63 -0.41 3.39 -10.61
CA SER A 63 0.91 2.80 -10.81
C SER A 63 2.06 3.72 -10.40
N ASN A 64 1.96 5.03 -10.68
CA ASN A 64 3.10 5.95 -10.53
C ASN A 64 3.08 6.73 -9.22
N ILE A 65 1.94 6.80 -8.52
CA ILE A 65 1.79 7.59 -7.31
C ILE A 65 1.38 6.68 -6.15
N VAL A 66 0.21 6.04 -6.25
CA VAL A 66 -0.38 5.34 -5.10
C VAL A 66 0.44 4.12 -4.67
N ILE A 67 0.79 3.23 -5.60
CA ILE A 67 1.61 2.04 -5.29
C ILE A 67 2.98 2.44 -4.70
N PRO A 68 3.75 3.35 -5.32
CA PRO A 68 5.02 3.81 -4.73
C PRO A 68 4.88 4.41 -3.33
N THR A 69 3.83 5.19 -3.07
CA THR A 69 3.57 5.76 -1.74
C THR A 69 3.38 4.67 -0.69
N ILE A 70 2.45 3.74 -0.91
CA ILE A 70 2.16 2.65 0.04
C ILE A 70 3.40 1.77 0.25
N ARG A 71 4.12 1.46 -0.83
CA ARG A 71 5.37 0.71 -0.76
C ARG A 71 6.41 1.44 0.10
N GLY A 72 6.55 2.75 -0.07
CA GLY A 72 7.44 3.59 0.72
C GLY A 72 7.08 3.57 2.20
N GLU A 73 5.80 3.72 2.53
CA GLU A 73 5.28 3.64 3.90
C GLU A 73 5.58 2.28 4.56
N LEU A 74 5.36 1.18 3.84
CA LEU A 74 5.73 -0.15 4.33
C LEU A 74 7.25 -0.32 4.48
N GLN A 75 8.05 0.28 3.60
CA GLN A 75 9.52 0.15 3.63
C GLN A 75 10.15 0.84 4.84
N VAL A 76 9.61 1.98 5.28
CA VAL A 76 10.16 2.73 6.43
C VAL A 76 9.83 2.09 7.78
N VAL A 77 8.85 1.19 7.85
CA VAL A 77 8.58 0.40 9.05
C VAL A 77 9.73 -0.56 9.31
N ASP A 78 10.34 -0.45 10.49
CA ASP A 78 11.41 -1.33 10.95
C ASP A 78 10.89 -2.77 11.10
N PRO A 79 11.42 -3.77 10.37
CA PRO A 79 11.01 -5.16 10.54
C PRO A 79 11.20 -5.70 11.95
N LEU A 80 12.18 -5.20 12.71
CA LEU A 80 12.49 -5.68 14.05
C LEU A 80 11.47 -5.26 15.11
N SER A 81 10.71 -4.18 14.84
CA SER A 81 9.60 -3.76 15.71
C SER A 81 8.32 -4.58 15.48
N LEU A 82 8.28 -5.41 14.44
CA LEU A 82 7.11 -6.20 14.05
C LEU A 82 7.18 -7.62 14.58
N THR A 83 6.02 -8.18 14.92
CA THR A 83 5.88 -9.63 15.15
C THR A 83 6.21 -10.41 13.88
N LYS A 84 6.58 -11.69 14.01
CA LYS A 84 6.85 -12.57 12.86
C LYS A 84 5.70 -12.62 11.85
N ILE A 85 4.45 -12.57 12.31
CA ILE A 85 3.27 -12.55 11.45
C ILE A 85 3.22 -11.24 10.66
N GLN A 86 3.41 -10.10 11.32
CA GLN A 86 3.41 -8.79 10.68
C GLN A 86 4.57 -8.63 9.68
N GLN A 87 5.75 -9.17 9.98
CA GLN A 87 6.88 -9.22 9.05
C GLN A 87 6.55 -10.00 7.77
N ASN A 88 5.88 -11.15 7.90
CA ASN A 88 5.44 -11.94 6.76
C ASN A 88 4.40 -11.18 5.92
N ILE A 89 3.42 -10.54 6.56
CA ILE A 89 2.41 -9.72 5.89
C ILE A 89 3.07 -8.55 5.15
N ARG A 90 3.98 -7.82 5.80
CA ARG A 90 4.73 -6.71 5.19
C ARG A 90 5.50 -7.18 3.95
N THR A 91 6.20 -8.31 4.06
CA THR A 91 6.98 -8.89 2.95
C THR A 91 6.09 -9.27 1.78
N ALA A 92 4.95 -9.91 2.05
CA ALA A 92 3.96 -10.26 1.04
C ALA A 92 3.36 -9.01 0.38
N ALA A 93 3.00 -7.99 1.17
CA ALA A 93 2.44 -6.74 0.66
C ALA A 93 3.42 -6.00 -0.26
N LEU A 94 4.70 -5.91 0.12
CA LEU A 94 5.74 -5.29 -0.71
C LEU A 94 5.92 -6.02 -2.06
N HIS A 95 5.93 -7.35 -2.03
CA HIS A 95 6.02 -8.16 -3.25
C HIS A 95 4.76 -8.01 -4.12
N ASP A 96 3.57 -8.08 -3.53
CA ASP A 96 2.30 -7.91 -4.23
C ASP A 96 2.23 -6.54 -4.92
N LEU A 97 2.65 -5.47 -4.24
CA LEU A 97 2.67 -4.11 -4.82
C LEU A 97 3.58 -4.01 -6.04
N GLU A 98 4.73 -4.69 -6.03
CA GLU A 98 5.65 -4.76 -7.17
C GLU A 98 5.02 -5.50 -8.36
N VAL A 99 4.44 -6.66 -8.11
CA VAL A 99 3.74 -7.46 -9.14
C VAL A 99 2.54 -6.68 -9.72
N MET A 100 1.73 -6.06 -8.87
CA MET A 100 0.58 -5.26 -9.31
C MET A 100 1.01 -4.06 -10.16
N SER A 101 2.12 -3.39 -9.80
CA SER A 101 2.67 -2.30 -10.62
C SER A 101 3.03 -2.76 -12.03
N GLU A 102 3.68 -3.93 -12.16
CA GLU A 102 4.03 -4.50 -13.46
C GLU A 102 2.77 -4.88 -14.27
N GLN A 103 1.78 -5.47 -13.61
CA GLN A 103 0.53 -5.85 -14.26
C GLN A 103 -0.27 -4.63 -14.75
N LEU A 104 -0.30 -3.53 -14.00
CA LEU A 104 -0.91 -2.27 -14.44
C LEU A 104 -0.16 -1.66 -15.63
N TYR A 105 1.17 -1.72 -15.63
CA TYR A 105 1.97 -1.28 -16.76
C TYR A 105 1.66 -2.10 -18.03
N ASN A 106 1.54 -3.43 -17.89
CA ASN A 106 1.16 -4.31 -19.00
C ASN A 106 -0.26 -4.03 -19.49
N LEU A 107 -1.19 -3.72 -18.59
CA LEU A 107 -2.54 -3.28 -18.93
C LEU A 107 -2.53 -1.99 -19.76
N LEU A 108 -1.80 -0.96 -19.34
CA LEU A 108 -1.71 0.29 -20.10
C LEU A 108 -1.21 0.10 -21.54
N ARG A 109 -0.31 -0.86 -21.74
CA ARG A 109 0.25 -1.21 -23.05
C ARG A 109 -0.69 -2.02 -23.92
N SER A 110 -1.66 -2.74 -23.34
CA SER A 110 -2.64 -3.51 -24.10
C SER A 110 -3.82 -2.65 -24.59
N LEU A 111 -4.04 -1.49 -23.97
CA LEU A 111 -5.14 -0.59 -24.34
C LEU A 111 -4.92 0.06 -25.73
N PRO A 112 -6.00 0.25 -26.53
CA PRO A 112 -5.96 0.86 -27.86
C PRO A 112 -5.59 2.35 -27.79
N LYS A 113 -4.73 2.81 -28.70
CA LYS A 113 -4.20 4.19 -28.70
C LYS A 113 -5.25 5.24 -29.01
#